data_AF-A0A7Y7DDD6-F1
#
_entry.id   AF-A0A7Y7DDD6-F1
#
_cell.length_a   1.000
_cell.length_b   1.000
_cell.length_c   1.000
_cell.angle_alpha   90.00
_cell.angle_beta   90.00
_cell.angle_gamma   90.00
#
_symmetry.space_group_name_H-M   'P 1'
#
loop_
_entity.id
_entity.type
_entity.pdbx_description
1 polymer ?
#
loop_
_entity_poly.entity_id
_entity_poly.type
_entity_poly.pdbx_seq_one_letter_code
_entity_poly.pdbx_strand_id
1 'polypeptide(L)'
;MDQHQDFLSRIGRVSAAPKSRLEGMGPAQTRTHGRNQRLTEMLERHQAQGVHGRSYAGEPRLKLSQIMSYVLAFAMGGMAAVIARVLRFQISGAQAMGSADADLALDVIFAIFVAFILRELVSLSAVKRMGTQFAGILLAIVTMHNVVHEMPDLFSKLFSQQWVQYVTGTTEPGTLYFRGTSYHI
;
A
#
# COMPACT_ATOMS: atom_id res chain seq x y z
N MET A 1 86.64 -17.01 17.28
CA MET A 1 85.74 -18.19 17.24
C MET A 1 84.30 -17.75 17.57
N ASP A 2 83.87 -16.57 17.09
CA ASP A 2 82.83 -15.79 17.79
C ASP A 2 81.53 -15.57 17.01
N GLN A 3 81.52 -15.75 15.70
CA GLN A 3 80.30 -15.52 14.90
C GLN A 3 79.24 -16.61 15.08
N HIS A 4 79.65 -17.86 15.35
CA HIS A 4 78.72 -18.97 15.47
C HIS A 4 77.95 -18.94 16.81
N GLN A 5 78.61 -18.50 17.89
CA GLN A 5 77.96 -18.33 19.19
C GLN A 5 77.02 -17.11 19.19
N ASP A 6 77.41 -16.04 18.50
CA ASP A 6 76.58 -14.85 18.40
C ASP A 6 75.32 -15.10 17.56
N PHE A 7 75.41 -15.95 16.53
CA PHE A 7 74.26 -16.43 15.76
C PHE A 7 73.31 -17.29 16.60
N LEU A 8 73.82 -18.24 17.38
CA LEU A 8 72.99 -19.08 18.25
C LEU A 8 72.31 -18.29 19.38
N SER A 9 72.99 -17.27 19.92
CA SER A 9 72.42 -16.38 20.95
C SER A 9 71.29 -15.49 20.42
N ARG A 10 71.29 -15.19 19.12
CA ARG A 10 70.21 -14.45 18.45
C ARG A 10 68.99 -15.34 18.20
N ILE A 11 69.19 -16.60 17.79
CA ILE A 11 68.07 -17.54 17.60
C ILE A 11 67.37 -17.84 18.94
N GLY A 12 68.12 -18.04 20.02
CA GLY A 12 67.54 -18.29 21.35
C GLY A 12 66.75 -17.12 21.94
N ARG A 13 67.03 -15.87 21.54
CA ARG A 13 66.29 -14.68 21.98
C ARG A 13 64.97 -14.47 21.24
N VAL A 14 64.85 -14.94 20.00
CA VAL A 14 63.61 -14.80 19.21
C VAL A 14 62.55 -15.81 19.64
N SER A 15 62.95 -16.97 20.19
CA SER A 15 62.03 -17.99 20.70
C SER A 15 61.50 -17.73 22.12
N ALA A 16 62.05 -16.75 22.84
CA ALA A 16 61.70 -16.40 24.22
C ALA A 16 60.90 -15.08 24.34
N ALA A 17 60.08 -14.74 23.34
CA ALA A 17 59.10 -13.67 23.50
C ALA A 17 57.96 -14.15 24.44
N PRO A 18 57.50 -13.32 25.39
CA PRO A 18 56.47 -13.72 26.34
C PRO A 18 55.16 -14.02 25.60
N LYS A 19 54.77 -15.30 25.59
CA LYS A 19 53.45 -15.80 25.16
C LYS A 19 52.35 -15.38 26.14
N SER A 20 52.14 -14.09 26.36
CA SER A 20 51.04 -13.61 27.22
C SER A 20 50.24 -12.43 26.66
N ARG A 21 50.40 -12.08 25.37
CA ARG A 21 49.62 -10.97 24.77
C ARG A 21 49.16 -11.18 23.32
N LEU A 22 49.17 -12.43 22.83
CA LEU A 22 48.79 -12.76 21.45
C LEU A 22 47.78 -13.91 21.37
N GLU A 23 46.98 -14.10 22.42
CA GLU A 23 45.75 -14.88 22.32
C GLU A 23 44.56 -13.92 22.24
N GLY A 24 43.95 -13.85 21.05
CA GLY A 24 42.63 -13.27 20.86
C GLY A 24 42.59 -11.88 20.25
N MET A 25 43.12 -11.67 19.04
CA MET A 25 42.53 -10.70 18.11
C MET A 25 43.10 -10.88 16.69
N GLY A 26 42.28 -11.45 15.81
CA GLY A 26 42.62 -11.63 14.40
C GLY A 26 42.69 -10.30 13.64
N PRO A 27 43.48 -10.20 12.56
CA PRO A 27 43.72 -8.97 11.80
C PRO A 27 42.46 -8.41 11.09
N ALA A 28 41.37 -9.18 11.01
CA ALA A 28 40.10 -8.74 10.45
C ALA A 28 39.24 -7.95 11.47
N GLN A 29 39.47 -8.14 12.77
CA GLN A 29 38.64 -7.56 13.82
C GLN A 29 38.99 -6.08 14.08
N THR A 30 40.26 -5.71 13.95
CA THR A 30 40.72 -4.32 14.16
C THR A 30 40.24 -3.35 13.07
N ARG A 31 40.15 -3.79 11.81
CA ARG A 31 39.64 -2.97 10.71
C ARG A 31 38.13 -2.71 10.80
N THR A 32 37.36 -3.73 11.16
CA THR A 32 35.90 -3.60 11.31
C THR A 32 35.55 -2.82 12.57
N HIS A 33 36.28 -3.01 13.67
CA HIS A 33 36.04 -2.29 14.91
C HIS A 33 36.30 -0.78 14.76
N GLY A 34 37.40 -0.38 14.11
CA GLY A 34 37.68 1.03 13.83
C GLY A 34 36.67 1.67 12.86
N ARG A 35 36.14 0.90 11.90
CA ARG A 35 35.09 1.39 10.99
C ARG A 35 33.76 1.61 11.72
N ASN A 36 33.41 0.71 12.63
CA ASN A 36 32.19 0.79 13.41
C ASN A 36 32.24 1.98 14.39
N GLN A 37 33.37 2.22 15.05
CA GLN A 37 33.54 3.38 15.92
C GLN A 37 33.39 4.71 15.16
N ARG A 38 33.98 4.82 13.96
CA ARG A 38 33.79 6.01 13.10
C ARG A 38 32.34 6.22 12.67
N LEU A 39 31.60 5.13 12.40
CA LEU A 39 30.18 5.22 12.07
C LEU A 39 29.36 5.70 13.27
N THR A 40 29.65 5.20 14.48
CA THR A 40 28.98 5.66 15.70
C THR A 40 29.25 7.14 15.97
N GLU A 41 30.51 7.59 15.83
CA GLU A 41 30.85 9.02 15.95
C GLU A 41 30.18 9.88 14.87
N MET A 42 30.09 9.40 13.62
CA MET A 42 29.36 10.10 12.56
C MET A 42 27.87 10.18 12.87
N LEU A 43 27.25 9.10 13.34
CA LEU A 43 25.84 9.06 13.71
C LEU A 43 25.54 9.99 14.88
N GLU A 44 26.39 10.00 15.91
CA GLU A 44 26.26 10.93 17.04
C GLU A 44 26.43 12.39 16.59
N ARG A 45 27.37 12.69 15.69
CA ARG A 45 27.50 14.04 15.10
C ARG A 45 26.27 14.41 14.27
N HIS A 46 25.73 13.49 13.47
CA HIS A 46 24.51 13.74 12.70
C HIS A 46 23.27 13.93 13.60
N GLN A 47 23.22 13.23 14.73
CA GLN A 47 22.17 13.35 15.75
C GLN A 47 22.30 14.68 16.51
N ALA A 48 23.52 15.08 16.89
CA ALA A 48 23.82 16.33 17.58
C ALA A 48 23.69 17.57 16.67
N GLN A 49 23.97 17.43 15.35
CA GLN A 49 23.77 18.48 14.34
C GLN A 49 22.29 18.69 13.97
N GLY A 50 21.36 17.97 14.58
CA GLY A 50 19.93 18.24 14.39
C GLY A 50 19.46 18.09 12.95
N VAL A 51 20.11 17.26 12.13
CA VAL A 51 19.66 16.99 10.74
C VAL A 51 18.37 16.17 10.71
N HIS A 52 17.97 15.59 11.86
CA HIS A 52 16.61 15.10 12.11
C HIS A 52 15.81 15.97 13.10
N GLY A 53 16.23 17.21 13.28
CA GLY A 53 15.54 18.26 14.05
C GLY A 53 14.64 19.12 13.19
N ARG A 54 13.91 18.56 12.22
CA ARG A 54 12.72 19.26 11.71
C ARG A 54 11.60 19.03 12.71
N SER A 55 11.51 19.97 13.64
CA SER A 55 10.35 20.25 14.48
C SER A 55 9.05 19.97 13.73
N TYR A 56 8.30 18.97 14.19
CA TYR A 56 6.88 18.79 13.91
C TYR A 56 6.06 19.86 14.64
N ALA A 57 6.42 21.13 14.46
CA ALA A 57 5.69 22.29 14.98
C ALA A 57 4.92 22.91 13.80
N GLY A 58 3.70 22.43 13.59
CA GLY A 58 2.86 22.68 12.40
C GLY A 58 2.93 21.49 11.43
N GLU A 59 1.85 20.88 10.95
CA GLU A 59 0.65 21.52 10.42
C GLU A 59 -0.60 20.62 10.55
N PRO A 60 -1.78 21.14 10.95
CA PRO A 60 -3.07 20.45 10.75
C PRO A 60 -3.35 20.11 9.27
N ARG A 61 -2.64 20.75 8.33
CA ARG A 61 -2.74 20.52 6.89
C ARG A 61 -2.28 19.13 6.44
N LEU A 62 -1.31 18.50 7.10
CA LEU A 62 -0.85 17.14 6.78
C LEU A 62 -1.92 16.08 7.12
N LYS A 63 -2.63 16.26 8.23
CA LYS A 63 -3.76 15.38 8.60
C LYS A 63 -4.94 15.58 7.67
N LEU A 64 -5.26 16.83 7.34
CA LEU A 64 -6.35 17.15 6.41
C LEU A 64 -6.07 16.61 5.01
N SER A 65 -4.86 16.79 4.47
CA SER A 65 -4.49 16.25 3.16
C SER A 65 -4.52 14.72 3.14
N GLN A 66 -4.12 14.08 4.25
CA GLN A 66 -4.18 12.63 4.39
C GLN A 66 -5.61 12.10 4.45
N ILE A 67 -6.53 12.77 5.16
CA ILE A 67 -7.95 12.43 5.19
C ILE A 67 -8.58 12.66 3.81
N MET A 68 -8.34 13.82 3.20
CA MET A 68 -8.84 14.17 1.87
C MET A 68 -8.43 13.16 0.81
N SER A 69 -7.21 12.66 0.86
CA SER A 69 -6.75 11.64 -0.07
C SER A 69 -7.32 10.25 0.19
N TYR A 70 -7.80 9.94 1.41
CA TYR A 70 -8.61 8.73 1.65
C TYR A 70 -10.02 8.89 1.09
N VAL A 71 -10.65 10.04 1.32
CA VAL A 71 -11.97 10.36 0.75
C VAL A 71 -11.92 10.31 -0.78
N LEU A 72 -10.88 10.89 -1.39
CA LEU A 72 -10.71 10.88 -2.84
C LEU A 72 -10.48 9.46 -3.37
N ALA A 73 -9.67 8.65 -2.70
CA ALA A 73 -9.45 7.25 -3.07
C ALA A 73 -10.75 6.43 -2.97
N PHE A 74 -11.55 6.67 -1.92
CA PHE A 74 -12.86 6.05 -1.74
C PHE A 74 -13.83 6.42 -2.86
N ALA A 75 -13.98 7.72 -3.14
CA ALA A 75 -14.83 8.23 -4.20
C ALA A 75 -14.40 7.71 -5.58
N MET A 76 -13.09 7.64 -5.83
CA MET A 76 -12.53 7.06 -7.06
C MET A 76 -12.88 5.57 -7.21
N GLY A 77 -12.87 4.81 -6.12
CA GLY A 77 -13.33 3.42 -6.11
C GLY A 77 -14.82 3.29 -6.43
N GLY A 78 -15.66 4.10 -5.79
CA GLY A 78 -17.10 4.12 -6.08
C GLY A 78 -17.40 4.51 -7.53
N MET A 79 -16.71 5.53 -8.05
CA MET A 79 -16.83 5.94 -9.46
C MET A 79 -16.41 4.82 -10.41
N ALA A 80 -15.32 4.12 -10.11
CA ALA A 80 -14.86 2.98 -10.90
C ALA A 80 -15.92 1.87 -10.95
N ALA A 81 -16.59 1.58 -9.83
CA ALA A 81 -17.68 0.60 -9.79
C ALA A 81 -18.88 1.01 -10.66
N VAL A 82 -19.27 2.29 -10.64
CA VAL A 82 -20.34 2.80 -11.50
C VAL A 82 -19.96 2.71 -12.98
N ILE A 83 -18.74 3.13 -13.34
CA ILE A 83 -18.26 3.06 -14.73
C ILE A 83 -18.16 1.60 -15.18
N ALA A 84 -17.62 0.71 -14.35
CA ALA A 84 -17.58 -0.72 -14.63
C ALA A 84 -18.98 -1.29 -14.87
N ARG A 85 -19.96 -0.88 -14.06
CA ARG A 85 -21.36 -1.27 -14.25
C ARG A 85 -21.92 -0.75 -15.58
N VAL A 86 -21.65 0.50 -15.96
CA VAL A 86 -22.06 1.06 -17.27
C VAL A 86 -21.43 0.26 -18.41
N LEU A 87 -20.12 0.05 -18.38
CA LEU A 87 -19.41 -0.70 -19.42
C LEU A 87 -19.96 -2.11 -19.56
N ARG A 88 -20.21 -2.79 -18.43
CA ARG A 88 -20.82 -4.11 -18.42
C ARG A 88 -22.21 -4.06 -19.04
N PHE A 89 -23.05 -3.10 -18.65
CA PHE A 89 -24.38 -2.90 -19.23
C PHE A 89 -24.33 -2.70 -20.76
N GLN A 90 -23.34 -1.98 -21.29
CA GLN A 90 -23.20 -1.80 -22.74
C GLN A 90 -22.81 -3.09 -23.47
N ILE A 91 -22.11 -4.01 -22.80
CA ILE A 91 -21.65 -5.28 -23.39
C ILE A 91 -22.73 -6.37 -23.26
N SER A 92 -23.34 -6.52 -22.09
CA SER A 92 -24.27 -7.61 -21.78
C SER A 92 -25.75 -7.20 -21.76
N GLY A 93 -26.05 -5.90 -21.84
CA GLY A 93 -27.41 -5.37 -21.69
C GLY A 93 -27.93 -5.42 -20.25
N ALA A 94 -29.25 -5.34 -20.11
CA ALA A 94 -29.94 -5.26 -18.82
C ALA A 94 -29.99 -6.59 -18.04
N GLN A 95 -29.71 -7.72 -18.69
CA GLN A 95 -29.86 -9.03 -18.07
C GLN A 95 -28.51 -9.59 -17.64
N ALA A 96 -28.40 -9.88 -16.35
CA ALA A 96 -27.27 -10.57 -15.78
C ALA A 96 -27.26 -12.02 -16.30
N MET A 97 -26.17 -12.43 -16.96
CA MET A 97 -26.10 -13.70 -17.70
C MET A 97 -25.78 -14.92 -16.79
N GLY A 98 -25.72 -14.75 -15.46
CA GLY A 98 -25.20 -15.77 -14.54
C GLY A 98 -25.92 -15.85 -13.19
N SER A 99 -25.30 -16.58 -12.25
CA SER A 99 -25.73 -16.61 -10.85
C SER A 99 -25.36 -15.31 -10.14
N ALA A 100 -26.11 -14.92 -9.09
CA ALA A 100 -25.86 -13.70 -8.32
C ALA A 100 -24.41 -13.58 -7.81
N ASP A 101 -23.77 -14.70 -7.49
CA ASP A 101 -22.38 -14.78 -7.08
C ASP A 101 -21.41 -14.49 -8.23
N ALA A 102 -21.68 -15.04 -9.41
CA ALA A 102 -20.89 -14.80 -10.60
C ALA A 102 -21.01 -13.34 -11.05
N ASP A 103 -22.22 -12.77 -10.95
CA ASP A 103 -22.45 -11.37 -11.28
C ASP A 103 -21.71 -10.43 -10.34
N LEU A 104 -21.77 -10.68 -9.04
CA LEU A 104 -21.01 -9.93 -8.04
C LEU A 104 -19.50 -10.02 -8.29
N ALA A 105 -18.98 -11.23 -8.53
CA ALA A 105 -17.56 -11.44 -8.80
C ALA A 105 -17.10 -10.68 -10.05
N LEU A 106 -17.89 -10.73 -11.12
CA LEU A 106 -17.61 -9.99 -12.35
C LEU A 106 -17.64 -8.47 -12.10
N ASP A 107 -18.60 -7.96 -11.34
CA ASP A 107 -18.65 -6.53 -11.02
C ASP A 107 -17.41 -6.07 -10.27
N VAL A 108 -16.93 -6.87 -9.31
CA VAL A 108 -15.71 -6.59 -8.57
C VAL A 108 -14.49 -6.61 -9.50
N ILE A 109 -14.36 -7.62 -10.36
CA ILE A 109 -13.23 -7.74 -11.30
C ILE A 109 -13.20 -6.54 -12.27
N PHE A 110 -14.35 -6.19 -12.88
CA PHE A 110 -14.43 -5.05 -13.78
C PHE A 110 -14.16 -3.74 -13.04
N ALA A 111 -14.70 -3.55 -11.84
CA ALA A 111 -14.46 -2.36 -11.04
C ALA A 111 -12.99 -2.20 -10.65
N ILE A 112 -12.31 -3.30 -10.28
CA ILE A 112 -10.87 -3.30 -10.03
C ILE A 112 -10.11 -2.90 -11.30
N PHE A 113 -10.45 -3.48 -12.44
CA PHE A 113 -9.81 -3.18 -13.72
C PHE A 113 -9.96 -1.69 -14.11
N VAL A 114 -11.18 -1.15 -14.02
CA VAL A 114 -11.46 0.27 -14.27
C VAL A 114 -10.73 1.15 -13.25
N ALA A 115 -10.71 0.75 -11.97
CA ALA A 115 -9.99 1.45 -10.91
C ALA A 115 -8.49 1.55 -11.19
N PHE A 116 -7.88 0.50 -11.76
CA PHE A 116 -6.48 0.54 -12.19
C PHE A 116 -6.26 1.51 -13.35
N ILE A 117 -7.11 1.47 -14.38
CA ILE A 117 -7.01 2.39 -15.52
C ILE A 117 -7.15 3.85 -15.05
N LEU A 118 -8.19 4.15 -14.26
CA LEU A 118 -8.40 5.50 -13.73
C LEU A 118 -7.22 5.95 -12.89
N ARG A 119 -6.63 5.04 -12.11
CA ARG A 119 -5.48 5.36 -11.27
C ARG A 119 -4.24 5.69 -12.09
N GLU A 120 -4.01 4.96 -13.17
CA GLU A 120 -2.92 5.25 -14.12
C GLU A 120 -3.11 6.63 -14.75
N LEU A 121 -4.34 6.95 -15.19
CA LEU A 121 -4.67 8.26 -15.79
C LEU A 121 -4.46 9.43 -14.83
N VAL A 122 -4.68 9.23 -13.53
CA VAL A 122 -4.56 10.29 -12.51
C VAL A 122 -3.12 10.41 -11.97
N SER A 123 -2.17 9.57 -12.41
CA SER A 123 -0.76 9.56 -11.96
C SER A 123 -0.57 9.53 -10.43
N LEU A 124 -1.56 9.01 -9.71
CA LEU A 124 -1.51 8.95 -8.24
C LEU A 124 -0.59 7.81 -7.82
N SER A 125 0.58 8.17 -7.26
CA SER A 125 1.47 7.32 -6.46
C SER A 125 0.75 6.87 -5.17
N ALA A 126 -0.32 6.10 -5.30
CA ALA A 126 -1.28 5.80 -4.24
C ALA A 126 -1.38 4.30 -3.96
N VAL A 127 -0.27 3.55 -4.05
CA VAL A 127 -0.25 2.13 -3.64
C VAL A 127 -0.72 2.00 -2.19
N LYS A 128 -0.37 2.99 -1.34
CA LYS A 128 -0.77 3.05 0.07
C LYS A 128 -2.28 3.18 0.33
N ARG A 129 -3.13 3.46 -0.67
CA ARG A 129 -4.57 3.72 -0.49
C ARG A 129 -5.48 2.75 -1.23
N MET A 130 -4.89 1.67 -1.77
CA MET A 130 -5.60 0.66 -2.55
C MET A 130 -6.73 -0.01 -1.75
N GLY A 131 -6.53 -0.22 -0.44
CA GLY A 131 -7.59 -0.75 0.43
C GLY A 131 -8.81 0.16 0.56
N THR A 132 -8.60 1.48 0.64
CA THR A 132 -9.70 2.46 0.71
C THR A 132 -10.46 2.56 -0.61
N GLN A 133 -9.75 2.48 -1.73
CA GLN A 133 -10.37 2.41 -3.05
C GLN A 133 -11.21 1.15 -3.19
N PHE A 134 -10.70 0.00 -2.72
CA PHE A 134 -11.45 -1.25 -2.71
C PHE A 134 -12.71 -1.19 -1.84
N ALA A 135 -12.63 -0.57 -0.65
CA ALA A 135 -13.79 -0.33 0.19
C ALA A 135 -14.85 0.54 -0.52
N GLY A 136 -14.42 1.55 -1.29
CA GLY A 136 -15.31 2.38 -2.11
C GLY A 136 -16.00 1.59 -3.22
N ILE A 137 -15.26 0.69 -3.89
CA ILE A 137 -15.83 -0.23 -4.89
C ILE A 137 -16.91 -1.10 -4.25
N LEU A 138 -16.56 -1.78 -3.15
CA LEU A 138 -17.48 -2.71 -2.49
C LEU A 138 -18.74 -2.00 -1.99
N LEU A 139 -18.59 -0.84 -1.33
CA LEU A 139 -19.75 -0.09 -0.87
C LEU A 139 -20.63 0.29 -2.06
N ALA A 140 -20.06 0.87 -3.11
CA ALA A 140 -20.83 1.26 -4.29
C ALA A 140 -21.56 0.09 -4.93
N ILE A 141 -20.94 -1.09 -5.07
CA ILE A 141 -21.59 -2.28 -5.63
C ILE A 141 -22.85 -2.66 -4.83
N VAL A 142 -22.78 -2.57 -3.51
CA VAL A 142 -23.84 -3.03 -2.59
C VAL A 142 -24.90 -1.95 -2.34
N THR A 143 -24.59 -0.67 -2.53
CA THR A 143 -25.50 0.45 -2.22
C THR A 143 -25.95 1.25 -3.45
N MET A 144 -25.45 0.99 -4.65
CA MET A 144 -25.79 1.78 -5.84
C MET A 144 -27.31 1.81 -6.09
N HIS A 145 -28.00 0.70 -5.83
CA HIS A 145 -29.46 0.62 -6.02
C HIS A 145 -30.22 1.66 -5.18
N ASN A 146 -29.74 2.01 -3.98
CA ASN A 146 -30.34 3.06 -3.17
C ASN A 146 -30.30 4.41 -3.89
N VAL A 147 -29.20 4.73 -4.57
CA VAL A 147 -29.09 5.98 -5.36
C VAL A 147 -29.99 5.93 -6.59
N VAL A 148 -30.20 4.75 -7.17
CA VAL A 148 -31.15 4.55 -8.28
C VAL A 148 -32.59 4.81 -7.81
N HIS A 149 -32.96 4.40 -6.59
CA HIS A 149 -34.26 4.70 -6.00
C HIS A 149 -34.47 6.20 -5.77
N GLU A 150 -33.45 6.92 -5.29
CA GLU A 150 -33.52 8.37 -5.06
C GLU A 150 -33.52 9.18 -6.36
N MET A 151 -32.79 8.74 -7.38
CA MET A 151 -32.56 9.49 -8.63
C MET A 151 -32.78 8.64 -9.90
N PRO A 152 -33.97 8.07 -10.12
CA PRO A 152 -34.23 7.16 -11.24
C PRO A 152 -34.05 7.84 -12.61
N ASP A 153 -34.37 9.14 -12.71
CA ASP A 153 -34.26 9.91 -13.96
C ASP A 153 -32.81 10.11 -14.43
N LEU A 154 -31.85 10.17 -13.51
CA LEU A 154 -30.43 10.27 -13.86
C LEU A 154 -29.94 8.93 -14.42
N PHE A 155 -30.28 7.84 -13.74
CA PHE A 155 -29.83 6.50 -14.12
C PHE A 155 -30.52 5.97 -15.36
N SER A 156 -31.76 6.40 -15.66
CA SER A 156 -32.45 6.03 -16.90
C SER A 156 -31.72 6.55 -18.14
N LYS A 157 -31.03 7.69 -18.04
CA LYS A 157 -30.19 8.25 -19.11
C LYS A 157 -28.86 7.50 -19.27
N LEU A 158 -28.30 6.96 -18.19
CA LEU A 158 -27.04 6.24 -18.21
C LEU A 158 -27.19 4.77 -18.63
N PHE A 159 -28.27 4.12 -18.21
CA PHE A 159 -28.47 2.66 -18.31
C PHE A 159 -29.76 2.24 -19.01
N SER A 160 -30.65 3.14 -19.45
CA SER A 160 -32.03 2.88 -19.91
C SER A 160 -33.08 2.77 -18.80
N GLN A 161 -34.33 3.07 -19.18
CA GLN A 161 -35.49 2.99 -18.29
C GLN A 161 -35.82 1.55 -17.87
N GLN A 162 -35.63 0.57 -18.77
CA GLN A 162 -35.89 -0.84 -18.46
C GLN A 162 -34.96 -1.36 -17.36
N TRP A 163 -33.68 -0.96 -17.39
CA TRP A 163 -32.73 -1.33 -16.35
C TRP A 163 -33.10 -0.72 -15.00
N VAL A 164 -33.50 0.56 -14.97
CA VAL A 164 -33.94 1.21 -13.73
C VAL A 164 -35.15 0.48 -13.15
N GLN A 165 -36.15 0.15 -13.96
CA GLN A 165 -37.32 -0.62 -13.52
C GLN A 165 -36.95 -2.00 -13.00
N TYR A 166 -35.99 -2.67 -13.62
CA TYR A 166 -35.47 -3.94 -13.13
C TYR A 166 -34.83 -3.78 -11.74
N VAL A 167 -33.96 -2.79 -11.56
CA VAL A 167 -33.30 -2.54 -10.26
C VAL A 167 -34.31 -2.16 -9.19
N THR A 168 -35.21 -1.23 -9.46
CA THR A 168 -36.21 -0.79 -8.48
C THR A 168 -37.27 -1.84 -8.19
N GLY A 169 -37.55 -2.74 -9.14
CA GLY A 169 -38.46 -3.87 -8.95
C GLY A 169 -37.83 -5.08 -8.24
N THR A 170 -36.51 -5.20 -8.20
CA THR A 170 -35.79 -6.33 -7.58
C THR A 170 -35.04 -5.98 -6.29
N THR A 171 -34.98 -4.69 -5.93
CA THR A 171 -34.28 -4.20 -4.75
C THR A 171 -35.13 -3.22 -3.96
N GLU A 172 -34.89 -3.14 -2.65
CA GLU A 172 -35.61 -2.23 -1.75
C GLU A 172 -34.74 -1.02 -1.38
N PRO A 173 -35.32 0.19 -1.25
CA PRO A 173 -34.58 1.37 -0.82
C PRO A 173 -34.12 1.24 0.65
N GLY A 174 -32.96 1.82 0.97
CA GLY A 174 -32.41 1.80 2.33
C GLY A 174 -31.82 0.45 2.75
N THR A 175 -31.41 -0.37 1.78
CA THR A 175 -30.87 -1.72 2.04
C THR A 175 -29.47 -1.90 1.48
N LEU A 176 -28.78 -2.97 1.89
CA LEU A 176 -27.56 -3.50 1.29
C LEU A 176 -27.94 -4.68 0.39
N TYR A 177 -27.68 -4.57 -0.91
CA TYR A 177 -27.94 -5.66 -1.85
C TYR A 177 -26.70 -6.55 -2.00
N PHE A 178 -26.77 -7.77 -1.48
CA PHE A 178 -25.65 -8.71 -1.50
C PHE A 178 -26.13 -10.11 -1.91
N ARG A 179 -25.53 -10.64 -2.98
CA ARG A 179 -25.79 -12.00 -3.50
C ARG A 179 -27.28 -12.29 -3.76
N GLY A 180 -28.03 -11.30 -4.26
CA GLY A 180 -29.46 -11.48 -4.54
C GLY A 180 -30.38 -11.31 -3.33
N THR A 181 -29.85 -10.89 -2.18
CA THR A 181 -30.63 -10.64 -0.97
C THR A 181 -30.42 -9.21 -0.50
N SER A 182 -31.50 -8.55 -0.09
CA SER A 182 -31.50 -7.20 0.49
C SER A 182 -31.49 -7.28 2.01
N TYR A 183 -30.57 -6.57 2.65
CA TYR A 183 -30.46 -6.48 4.11
C TYR A 183 -30.71 -5.03 4.56
N HIS A 184 -31.60 -4.79 5.52
CA HIS A 184 -31.85 -3.43 6.03
C HIS A 184 -30.64 -2.86 6.79
N ILE A 185 -30.44 -1.55 6.65
CA ILE A 185 -29.39 -0.76 7.32
C ILE A 185 -29.92 -0.17 8.62
#